data_AF-A0A6P7H3B1-F1
#
_entry.id   AF-A0A6P7H3B1-F1
#
_cell.length_a   1.000
_cell.length_b   1.000
_cell.length_c   1.000
_cell.angle_alpha   90.00
_cell.angle_beta   90.00
_cell.angle_gamma   90.00
#
_symmetry.space_group_name_H-M   'P 1'
#
loop_
_entity.id
_entity.type
_entity.pdbx_description
1 polymer ?
#
loop_
_entity_poly.entity_id
_entity_poly.type
_entity_poly.pdbx_seq_one_letter_code
_entity_poly.pdbx_strand_id
1 'polypeptide(L)'
;MKNRGEKRFKEVQVAILMETQENIKEKRKLQEEGNISPAKKFDNKAGKENLDYGPNISEVYLSDIELQKEIDVLCAGLQVTPEEQLSIANETIDQFENSVYISQRFKRLTASNFGDVIKRKSTTSCHNLVKKILNTSNTVEPRLSIRVPNQGYDG
;
A
#
# COMPACT_ATOMS: atom_id res chain seq x y z
N MET A 1 37.89 -39.47 18.35
CA MET A 1 36.74 -40.21 17.76
C MET A 1 35.46 -39.34 17.74
N LYS A 2 35.42 -38.21 17.02
CA LYS A 2 34.24 -37.30 16.98
C LYS A 2 33.55 -37.17 15.61
N ASN A 3 34.00 -37.90 14.58
CA ASN A 3 33.57 -37.63 13.19
C ASN A 3 32.43 -38.52 12.65
N ARG A 4 31.95 -39.53 13.39
CA ARG A 4 30.90 -40.46 12.90
C ARG A 4 29.48 -39.97 13.15
N GLY A 5 29.22 -39.28 14.26
CA GLY A 5 27.88 -38.77 14.60
C GLY A 5 27.49 -37.56 13.75
N GLU A 6 28.43 -36.65 13.49
CA GLU A 6 28.20 -35.44 12.71
C GLU A 6 27.94 -35.72 11.23
N LYS A 7 28.61 -36.76 10.68
CA LYS A 7 28.39 -37.23 9.31
C LYS A 7 26.97 -37.79 9.12
N ARG A 8 26.51 -38.63 10.06
CA ARG A 8 25.14 -39.18 10.04
C ARG A 8 24.07 -38.09 10.17
N PHE A 9 24.31 -37.08 10.99
CA PHE A 9 23.35 -35.98 11.15
C PHE A 9 23.21 -35.14 9.87
N LYS A 10 24.30 -34.87 9.16
CA LYS A 10 24.28 -34.18 7.86
C LYS A 10 23.58 -35.00 6.79
N GLU A 11 23.80 -36.32 6.75
CA GLU A 11 23.12 -37.23 5.81
C GLU A 11 21.60 -37.25 6.02
N VAL A 12 21.13 -37.26 7.28
CA VAL A 12 19.69 -37.20 7.60
C VAL A 12 19.08 -35.85 7.20
N GLN A 13 19.77 -34.74 7.44
CA GLN A 13 19.27 -33.42 7.02
C GLN A 13 19.17 -33.27 5.50
N VAL A 14 20.15 -33.82 4.76
CA VAL A 14 20.12 -33.82 3.30
C VAL A 14 18.96 -34.65 2.75
N ALA A 15 18.69 -35.82 3.36
CA ALA A 15 17.55 -36.67 2.97
C ALA A 15 16.20 -35.95 3.16
N ILE A 16 16.00 -35.29 4.31
CA ILE A 16 14.79 -34.49 4.59
C ILE A 16 14.65 -33.32 3.60
N LEU A 17 15.76 -32.67 3.25
CA LEU A 17 15.74 -31.57 2.28
C LEU A 17 15.39 -32.06 0.86
N MET A 18 15.86 -33.24 0.47
CA MET A 18 15.54 -33.84 -0.83
C MET A 18 14.07 -34.28 -0.89
N GLU A 19 13.57 -34.92 0.16
CA GLU A 19 12.17 -35.36 0.27
C GLU A 19 11.21 -34.16 0.28
N THR A 20 11.58 -33.04 0.90
CA THR A 20 10.78 -31.80 0.84
C THR A 20 10.78 -31.17 -0.55
N GLN A 21 11.90 -31.20 -1.27
CA GLN A 21 11.96 -30.69 -2.66
C GLN A 21 11.15 -31.55 -3.63
N GLU A 22 11.15 -32.88 -3.47
CA GLU A 22 10.34 -33.78 -4.28
C GLU A 22 8.84 -33.57 -4.03
N ASN A 23 8.43 -33.46 -2.76
CA ASN A 23 7.04 -33.12 -2.41
C ASN A 23 6.58 -31.76 -2.97
N ILE A 24 7.46 -30.76 -3.03
CA ILE A 24 7.16 -29.45 -3.64
C ILE A 24 7.01 -29.58 -5.16
N LYS A 25 7.87 -30.37 -5.83
CA LYS A 25 7.79 -30.60 -7.28
C LYS A 25 6.52 -31.37 -7.66
N GLU A 26 6.13 -32.39 -6.90
CA GLU A 26 4.88 -33.12 -7.15
C GLU A 26 3.65 -32.23 -6.97
N LYS A 27 3.62 -31.38 -5.93
CA LYS A 27 2.53 -30.40 -5.76
C LYS A 27 2.41 -29.42 -6.94
N ARG A 28 3.52 -28.99 -7.52
CA ARG A 28 3.52 -28.12 -8.71
C ARG A 28 3.02 -28.87 -9.95
N LYS A 29 3.47 -30.12 -10.13
CA LYS A 29 3.04 -30.96 -11.25
C LYS A 29 1.53 -31.24 -11.20
N LEU A 30 0.98 -31.51 -10.03
CA LEU A 30 -0.47 -31.68 -9.83
C LEU A 30 -1.27 -30.38 -10.09
N GLN A 31 -0.67 -29.20 -9.85
CA GLN A 31 -1.27 -27.91 -10.18
C GLN A 31 -1.19 -27.57 -11.68
N GLU A 32 -0.19 -28.09 -12.40
CA GLU A 32 -0.04 -27.91 -13.85
C GLU A 32 -0.90 -28.90 -14.65
N GLU A 33 -1.03 -30.15 -14.19
CA GLU A 33 -1.86 -31.19 -14.82
C GLU A 33 -3.36 -30.94 -14.58
N GLY A 34 -3.71 -30.34 -13.43
CA GLY A 34 -5.02 -29.77 -13.20
C GLY A 34 -5.13 -28.43 -13.92
N ASN A 35 -5.72 -28.41 -15.12
CA ASN A 35 -6.15 -27.23 -15.89
C ASN A 35 -7.17 -26.33 -15.15
N ILE A 36 -7.14 -26.31 -13.82
CA ILE A 36 -7.93 -25.48 -12.94
C ILE A 36 -7.20 -24.14 -12.87
N SER A 37 -7.40 -23.32 -13.90
CA SER A 37 -7.24 -21.87 -13.74
C SER A 37 -7.94 -21.49 -12.42
N PRO A 38 -7.30 -20.75 -11.49
CA PRO A 38 -7.99 -20.35 -10.28
C PRO A 38 -9.28 -19.67 -10.70
N ALA A 39 -10.42 -20.24 -10.31
CA ALA A 39 -11.72 -19.76 -10.71
C ALA A 39 -11.76 -18.26 -10.37
N LYS A 40 -11.85 -17.41 -11.40
CA LYS A 40 -12.07 -15.98 -11.19
C LYS A 40 -13.38 -15.87 -10.44
N LYS A 41 -13.32 -15.65 -9.13
CA LYS A 41 -14.50 -15.31 -8.34
C LYS A 41 -15.05 -14.04 -8.97
N PHE A 42 -16.12 -14.19 -9.75
CA PHE A 42 -16.91 -13.05 -10.18
C PHE A 42 -17.59 -12.52 -8.92
N ASP A 43 -16.94 -11.59 -8.24
CA ASP A 43 -17.60 -10.80 -7.22
C ASP A 43 -18.67 -9.97 -7.92
N ASN A 44 -19.91 -10.45 -7.86
CA ASN A 44 -21.13 -9.73 -8.25
C ASN A 44 -21.42 -8.60 -7.25
N LYS A 45 -20.44 -7.74 -6.95
CA LYS A 45 -20.66 -6.46 -6.28
C LYS A 45 -20.82 -5.39 -7.35
N ALA A 46 -21.89 -5.46 -8.13
CA ALA A 46 -22.33 -4.29 -8.87
C ALA A 46 -23.08 -3.38 -7.88
N GLY A 47 -22.59 -2.15 -7.67
CA GLY A 47 -23.37 -1.11 -6.99
C GLY A 47 -23.19 -0.94 -5.48
N LYS A 48 -22.16 -1.51 -4.84
CA LYS A 48 -21.84 -1.08 -3.47
C LYS A 48 -21.12 0.27 -3.54
N GLU A 49 -21.76 1.32 -3.05
CA GLU A 49 -21.12 2.63 -2.88
C GLU A 49 -19.88 2.49 -1.97
N ASN A 50 -18.85 3.27 -2.26
CA ASN A 50 -17.62 3.23 -1.49
C ASN A 50 -17.82 3.99 -0.18
N LEU A 51 -18.08 3.25 0.89
CA LEU A 51 -18.31 3.82 2.22
C LEU A 51 -17.01 4.27 2.92
N ASP A 52 -15.85 3.84 2.41
CA ASP A 52 -14.55 4.09 3.04
C ASP A 52 -13.98 5.48 2.67
N TYR A 53 -14.35 6.02 1.49
CA TYR A 53 -13.81 7.26 0.94
C TYR A 53 -14.83 7.97 0.05
N GLY A 54 -14.90 9.31 0.13
CA GLY A 54 -15.80 10.16 -0.66
C GLY A 54 -16.86 10.88 0.18
N PRO A 55 -17.83 11.56 -0.44
CA PRO A 55 -18.87 12.32 0.26
C PRO A 55 -19.87 11.44 1.03
N ASN A 56 -19.89 10.13 0.77
CA ASN A 56 -20.84 9.19 1.36
C ASN A 56 -20.31 8.51 2.64
N ILE A 57 -19.17 8.96 3.20
CA ILE A 57 -18.62 8.43 4.46
C ILE A 57 -19.51 8.91 5.61
N SER A 58 -19.88 7.99 6.50
CA SER A 58 -20.76 8.24 7.65
C SER A 58 -20.12 9.04 8.81
N GLU A 59 -18.81 9.33 8.72
CA GLU A 59 -17.97 9.89 9.81
C GLU A 59 -17.22 11.17 9.40
N VAL A 60 -17.83 12.04 8.59
CA VAL A 60 -17.25 13.37 8.35
C VAL A 60 -17.73 14.32 9.44
N TYR A 61 -16.84 14.66 10.38
CA TYR A 61 -17.10 15.63 11.46
C TYR A 61 -17.04 17.10 10.99
N LEU A 62 -16.72 17.33 9.71
CA LEU A 62 -16.60 18.65 9.11
C LEU A 62 -17.86 18.99 8.33
N SER A 63 -18.29 20.23 8.40
CA SER A 63 -19.28 20.76 7.45
C SER A 63 -18.70 20.78 6.03
N ASP A 64 -19.57 20.79 5.01
CA ASP A 64 -19.13 20.85 3.60
C ASP A 64 -18.21 22.03 3.32
N ILE A 65 -18.46 23.17 3.98
CA ILE A 65 -17.66 24.40 3.86
C ILE A 65 -16.25 24.19 4.43
N GLU A 66 -16.14 23.57 5.60
CA GLU A 66 -14.85 23.27 6.22
C GLU A 66 -14.08 22.22 5.41
N LEU A 67 -14.76 21.20 4.91
CA LEU A 67 -14.16 20.19 4.04
C LEU A 67 -13.59 20.83 2.78
N GLN A 68 -14.34 21.71 2.11
CA GLN A 68 -13.86 22.40 0.91
C GLN A 68 -12.65 23.27 1.23
N LYS A 69 -12.66 23.99 2.36
CA LYS A 69 -11.53 24.81 2.79
C LYS A 69 -10.26 23.97 3.02
N GLU A 70 -10.38 22.80 3.65
CA GLU A 70 -9.26 21.88 3.85
C GLU A 70 -8.73 21.34 2.51
N ILE A 71 -9.62 21.03 1.56
CA ILE A 71 -9.24 20.61 0.20
C ILE A 71 -8.44 21.73 -0.49
N ASP A 72 -8.90 22.98 -0.40
CA ASP A 72 -8.24 24.11 -1.05
C ASP A 72 -6.86 24.37 -0.45
N VAL A 73 -6.73 24.31 0.88
CA VAL A 73 -5.46 24.43 1.59
C VAL A 73 -4.50 23.31 1.18
N LEU A 74 -4.98 22.07 1.10
CA LEU A 74 -4.18 20.93 0.67
C LEU A 74 -3.72 21.10 -0.79
N CYS A 75 -4.63 21.50 -1.69
CA CYS A 75 -4.31 21.71 -3.10
C CYS A 75 -3.26 22.80 -3.27
N ALA A 76 -3.41 23.93 -2.57
CA ALA A 76 -2.45 25.02 -2.58
C ALA A 76 -1.07 24.58 -2.08
N GLY A 77 -1.01 23.81 -0.98
CA GLY A 77 0.24 23.28 -0.44
C GLY A 77 0.91 22.20 -1.32
N LEU A 78 0.18 21.62 -2.28
CA LEU A 78 0.71 20.66 -3.25
C LEU A 78 1.12 21.30 -4.57
N GLN A 79 0.78 22.56 -4.82
CA GLN A 79 1.26 23.27 -6.00
C GLN A 79 2.78 23.49 -5.90
N VAL A 80 3.47 23.37 -7.03
CA VAL A 80 4.92 23.52 -7.13
C VAL A 80 5.19 24.28 -8.41
N THR A 81 5.94 25.38 -8.32
CA THR A 81 6.30 26.17 -9.50
C THR A 81 7.29 25.41 -10.39
N PRO A 82 7.45 25.78 -11.67
CA PRO A 82 8.45 25.15 -12.54
C PRO A 82 9.89 25.24 -11.98
N GLU A 83 10.23 26.32 -11.30
CA GLU A 83 11.54 26.52 -10.67
C GLU A 83 11.74 25.58 -9.48
N GLU A 84 10.74 25.45 -8.61
CA GLU A 84 10.75 24.52 -7.50
C GLU A 84 10.79 23.07 -7.97
N GLN A 85 10.08 22.73 -9.06
CA GLN A 85 10.15 21.39 -9.67
C GLN A 85 11.58 21.04 -10.08
N LEU A 86 12.30 22.00 -10.67
CA LEU A 86 13.70 21.80 -11.06
C LEU A 86 14.61 21.66 -9.83
N SER A 87 14.42 22.47 -8.78
CA SER A 87 15.19 22.35 -7.54
C SER A 87 14.97 20.99 -6.88
N ILE A 88 13.71 20.59 -6.71
CA ILE A 88 13.34 19.29 -6.14
C ILE A 88 13.92 18.15 -6.98
N ALA A 89 13.87 18.23 -8.31
CA ALA A 89 14.47 17.22 -9.18
C ALA A 89 15.98 17.12 -8.92
N ASN A 90 16.70 18.24 -8.94
CA ASN A 90 18.14 18.27 -8.71
C ASN A 90 18.54 17.73 -7.33
N GLU A 91 17.74 18.03 -6.29
CA GLU A 91 17.96 17.56 -4.93
C GLU A 91 17.64 16.07 -4.71
N THR A 92 16.81 15.47 -5.59
CA THR A 92 16.28 14.11 -5.39
C THR A 92 16.72 13.09 -6.44
N ILE A 93 17.47 13.50 -7.47
CA ILE A 93 18.07 12.59 -8.46
C ILE A 93 18.90 11.51 -7.73
N ASP A 94 18.64 10.25 -8.09
CA ASP A 94 19.33 9.04 -7.59
C ASP A 94 19.30 8.80 -6.08
N GLN A 95 18.47 9.54 -5.32
CA GLN A 95 18.39 9.42 -3.85
C GLN A 95 16.99 9.03 -3.40
N PHE A 96 16.60 7.77 -3.64
CA PHE A 96 15.27 7.25 -3.27
C PHE A 96 15.01 7.24 -1.75
N GLU A 97 16.07 7.25 -0.94
CA GLU A 97 15.99 7.31 0.53
C GLU A 97 16.02 8.76 1.07
N ASN A 98 16.13 9.77 0.19
CA ASN A 98 16.12 11.17 0.60
C ASN A 98 14.77 11.55 1.20
N SER A 99 14.78 12.19 2.37
CA SER A 99 13.58 12.65 3.06
C SER A 99 12.77 13.65 2.23
N VAL A 100 13.42 14.48 1.42
CA VAL A 100 12.79 15.40 0.46
C VAL A 100 12.02 14.60 -0.58
N TYR A 101 12.63 13.57 -1.18
CA TYR A 101 11.95 12.69 -2.14
C TYR A 101 10.72 12.02 -1.53
N ILE A 102 10.85 11.46 -0.33
CA ILE A 102 9.76 10.78 0.37
C ILE A 102 8.64 11.78 0.70
N SER A 103 8.96 12.95 1.25
CA SER A 103 7.98 13.98 1.62
C SER A 103 7.18 14.47 0.40
N GLN A 104 7.87 14.71 -0.72
CA GLN A 104 7.24 15.16 -1.95
C GLN A 104 6.35 14.07 -2.55
N ARG A 105 6.71 12.79 -2.37
CA ARG A 105 5.92 11.66 -2.86
C ARG A 105 4.72 11.30 -1.98
N PHE A 106 4.81 11.46 -0.66
CA PHE A 106 3.85 10.96 0.35
C PHE A 106 2.40 11.44 0.16
N LYS A 107 2.17 12.57 -0.53
CA LYS A 107 0.82 13.11 -0.80
C LYS A 107 0.51 13.26 -2.28
N ARG A 108 1.31 12.66 -3.17
CA ARG A 108 1.18 12.79 -4.62
C ARG A 108 0.86 11.47 -5.29
N LEU A 109 -0.01 11.53 -6.30
CA LEU A 109 -0.23 10.41 -7.19
C LEU A 109 0.95 10.33 -8.18
N THR A 110 1.72 9.25 -8.08
CA THR A 110 2.86 9.02 -8.97
C THR A 110 2.46 8.25 -10.22
N ALA A 111 3.26 8.36 -11.29
CA ALA A 111 3.01 7.66 -12.55
C ALA A 111 2.84 6.13 -12.36
N SER A 112 3.62 5.52 -11.46
CA SER A 112 3.52 4.08 -11.15
C SER A 112 2.17 3.68 -10.54
N ASN A 113 1.52 4.61 -9.82
CA ASN A 113 0.24 4.37 -9.15
C ASN A 113 -0.95 4.88 -9.98
N PHE A 114 -0.72 5.79 -10.92
CA PHE A 114 -1.75 6.39 -11.77
C PHE A 114 -2.54 5.34 -12.56
N GLY A 115 -1.86 4.33 -13.10
CA GLY A 115 -2.50 3.24 -13.84
C GLY A 115 -3.51 2.46 -12.99
N ASP A 116 -3.19 2.20 -11.73
CA ASP A 116 -4.08 1.50 -10.80
C ASP A 116 -5.32 2.34 -10.46
N VAL A 117 -5.18 3.67 -10.40
CA VAL A 117 -6.29 4.60 -10.16
C VAL A 117 -7.25 4.63 -11.35
N ILE A 118 -6.73 4.80 -12.57
CA ILE A 118 -7.56 4.91 -13.78
C ILE A 118 -8.26 3.59 -14.12
N LYS A 119 -7.61 2.45 -13.88
CA LYS A 119 -8.18 1.12 -14.16
C LYS A 119 -9.18 0.66 -13.09
N ARG A 120 -9.33 1.40 -11.98
CA ARG A 120 -10.22 1.02 -10.88
C ARG A 120 -11.67 1.07 -11.35
N LYS A 121 -12.40 -0.01 -11.09
CA LYS A 121 -13.86 -0.04 -11.30
C LYS A 121 -14.57 0.80 -10.24
N SER A 122 -15.62 1.50 -10.63
CA SER A 122 -16.46 2.30 -9.71
C SER A 122 -17.01 1.48 -8.55
N THR A 123 -17.26 0.18 -8.78
CA THR A 123 -17.84 -0.74 -7.80
C THR A 123 -16.83 -1.35 -6.82
N THR A 124 -15.53 -1.12 -7.03
CA THR A 124 -14.47 -1.61 -6.14
C THR A 124 -14.09 -0.51 -5.16
N SER A 125 -14.19 -0.77 -3.85
CA SER A 125 -13.73 0.17 -2.80
C SER A 125 -12.29 0.58 -3.08
N CYS A 126 -12.00 1.89 -2.99
CA CYS A 126 -10.65 2.39 -3.16
C CYS A 126 -9.79 2.24 -1.89
N HIS A 127 -10.31 1.67 -0.80
CA HIS A 127 -9.62 1.64 0.49
C HIS A 127 -8.22 1.03 0.42
N ASN A 128 -8.11 -0.16 -0.18
CA ASN A 128 -6.81 -0.82 -0.33
C ASN A 128 -5.87 -0.06 -1.27
N LEU A 129 -6.41 0.61 -2.29
CA LEU A 129 -5.63 1.42 -3.22
C LEU A 129 -5.09 2.67 -2.54
N VAL A 130 -5.93 3.39 -1.80
CA VAL A 130 -5.52 4.57 -1.02
C VAL A 130 -4.51 4.17 0.04
N LYS A 131 -4.76 3.10 0.79
CA LYS A 131 -3.80 2.54 1.75
C LYS A 131 -2.46 2.21 1.10
N LYS A 132 -2.47 1.59 -0.09
CA LYS A 132 -1.24 1.31 -0.86
C LYS A 132 -0.53 2.60 -1.25
N ILE A 133 -1.23 3.59 -1.78
CA ILE A 133 -0.64 4.87 -2.22
C ILE A 133 -0.03 5.65 -1.04
N LEU A 134 -0.73 5.69 0.09
CA LEU A 134 -0.32 6.46 1.27
C LEU A 134 0.70 5.74 2.17
N ASN A 135 0.67 4.40 2.24
CA ASN A 135 1.57 3.62 3.11
C ASN A 135 2.79 3.03 2.38
N THR A 136 3.11 3.45 1.14
CA THR A 136 4.30 2.93 0.42
C THR A 136 5.65 3.37 1.00
N SER A 137 5.68 4.30 1.96
CA SER A 137 6.90 4.66 2.69
C SER A 137 6.87 4.00 4.07
N ASN A 138 7.84 3.11 4.35
CA ASN A 138 8.21 2.65 5.69
C ASN A 138 8.82 3.80 6.52
N THR A 139 8.11 4.92 6.62
CA THR A 139 8.48 6.05 7.46
C THR A 139 7.55 6.08 8.65
N VAL A 140 8.06 5.56 9.76
CA VAL A 140 7.61 5.87 11.11
C VAL A 140 7.64 7.40 11.25
N GLU A 141 6.49 8.05 11.36
CA GLU A 141 6.28 9.35 12.03
C GLU A 141 4.75 9.60 12.07
N PRO A 142 4.25 10.40 13.03
CA PRO A 142 3.12 10.05 13.86
C PRO A 142 1.83 10.37 13.14
N ARG A 143 0.77 9.69 13.59
CA ARG A 143 -0.63 10.03 13.30
C ARG A 143 -0.76 11.55 13.15
N LEU A 144 -1.22 11.99 11.98
CA LEU A 144 -1.96 13.24 11.89
C LEU A 144 -3.14 13.09 12.85
N SER A 145 -2.95 13.46 14.11
CA SER A 145 -4.04 13.82 14.97
C SER A 145 -4.69 15.00 14.28
N ILE A 146 -5.78 14.74 13.58
CA ILE A 146 -6.85 15.71 13.44
C ILE A 146 -7.00 16.27 14.86
N ARG A 147 -6.58 17.52 15.07
CA ARG A 147 -6.76 18.19 16.35
C ARG A 147 -8.26 18.23 16.55
N VAL A 148 -8.77 17.30 17.36
CA VAL A 148 -10.08 17.46 17.97
C VAL A 148 -9.95 18.72 18.82
N PRO A 149 -10.65 19.82 18.51
CA PRO A 149 -10.64 20.95 19.42
C PRO A 149 -11.19 20.44 20.75
N ASN A 150 -10.39 20.63 21.81
CA ASN A 150 -10.80 20.42 23.18
C ASN A 150 -12.07 21.24 23.40
N GLN A 151 -13.24 20.59 23.36
CA GLN A 151 -14.46 21.20 23.86
C GLN A 151 -14.32 21.21 25.38
N GLY A 152 -13.97 22.39 25.90
CA GLY A 152 -14.05 22.69 27.32
C GLY A 152 -15.49 22.50 27.78
N TYR A 153 -15.72 21.42 28.52
CA TYR A 153 -16.84 21.35 29.45
C TYR A 153 -16.34 21.91 30.77
N ASP A 154 -16.58 23.20 30.99
CA ASP A 154 -16.59 23.78 32.33
C ASP A 154 -18.03 23.69 32.84
N GLY A 155 -18.22 22.92 33.91
CA GLY A 155 -19.45 22.84 34.68
C GLY A 155 -19.54 23.92 35.76
#